data_AF-A0A117SVI4-F1
#
_entry.id   AF-A0A117SVI4-F1
#
_cell.length_a   1.000
_cell.length_b   1.000
_cell.length_c   1.000
_cell.angle_alpha   90.00
_cell.angle_beta   90.00
_cell.angle_gamma   90.00
#
_symmetry.space_group_name_H-M   'P 1'
#
loop_
_entity.id
_entity.type
_entity.pdbx_description
1 polymer ?
#
loop_
_entity_poly.entity_id
_entity_poly.type
_entity_poly.pdbx_seq_one_letter_code
_entity_poly.pdbx_strand_id
1 'polypeptide(L)'
;MIEILKLITNVLMVAMDMSNFDNVGSNKRLSRVLWNKPIEGLGALIVDYGKVEGRFNDLSLPIYIRVGTNVDMHDLIDFMSVNLDLIHGVIIDEELGVHEYPEVFLVGLDRELRRIGIRYDIDILIHMRNVRSSGDVVKLIALGANAVEVSSLMERSLHGYANTEEFIEKVLKFLLALRKEVALMLGAAGIYSITSVIGNRELLRALDPRVKKLLLVKVAGET
;
A
#
# COMPACT_ATOMS: atom_id res chain seq x y z
N MET A 1 10.70 -20.00 6.59
CA MET A 1 11.20 -18.67 7.05
C MET A 1 10.38 -17.52 6.47
N ILE A 2 10.17 -17.47 5.14
CA ILE A 2 9.25 -16.50 4.48
C ILE A 2 7.79 -16.68 4.92
N GLU A 3 7.33 -17.92 5.13
CA GLU A 3 5.97 -18.18 5.66
C GLU A 3 5.78 -17.72 7.11
N ILE A 4 6.83 -17.80 7.93
CA ILE A 4 6.83 -17.28 9.31
C ILE A 4 6.80 -15.75 9.29
N LEU A 5 7.50 -15.12 8.34
CA LEU A 5 7.46 -13.66 8.15
C LEU A 5 6.07 -13.20 7.70
N LYS A 6 5.45 -13.92 6.75
CA LYS A 6 4.05 -13.67 6.32
C LYS A 6 3.06 -13.85 7.47
N LEU A 7 3.25 -14.87 8.30
CA LEU A 7 2.44 -15.12 9.51
C LEU A 7 2.61 -13.98 10.52
N ILE A 8 3.83 -13.50 10.73
CA ILE A 8 4.14 -12.39 11.64
C ILE A 8 3.54 -11.08 11.11
N THR A 9 3.65 -10.77 9.81
CA THR A 9 3.02 -9.60 9.18
C THR A 9 1.49 -9.65 9.28
N ASN A 10 0.89 -10.83 9.10
CA ASN A 10 -0.54 -11.04 9.30
C ASN A 10 -0.96 -10.90 10.78
N VAL A 11 -0.18 -11.43 11.73
CA VAL A 11 -0.44 -11.29 13.18
C VAL A 11 -0.28 -9.83 13.64
N LEU A 12 0.66 -9.07 13.06
CA LEU A 12 0.84 -7.65 13.34
C LEU A 12 -0.28 -6.78 12.76
N MET A 13 -0.77 -7.08 11.56
CA MET A 13 -1.95 -6.41 11.00
C MET A 13 -3.20 -6.68 11.85
N VAL A 14 -3.42 -7.93 12.28
CA VAL A 14 -4.53 -8.30 13.17
C VAL A 14 -4.39 -7.66 14.55
N ALA A 15 -3.18 -7.59 15.12
CA ALA A 15 -2.95 -6.94 16.41
C ALA A 15 -3.10 -5.41 16.34
N MET A 16 -2.79 -4.78 15.20
CA MET A 16 -3.06 -3.36 14.96
C MET A 16 -4.57 -3.09 14.89
N ASP A 17 -5.33 -3.95 14.22
CA ASP A 17 -6.80 -3.90 14.17
C ASP A 17 -7.44 -4.15 15.54
N MET A 18 -6.89 -5.06 16.36
CA MET A 18 -7.37 -5.31 17.73
C MET A 18 -7.00 -4.19 18.73
N SER A 19 -6.05 -3.31 18.38
CA SER A 19 -5.59 -2.23 19.26
C SER A 19 -6.35 -0.91 19.13
N ASN A 20 -7.31 -0.82 18.20
CA ASN A 20 -8.34 0.23 18.17
C ASN A 20 -9.67 -0.32 18.68
N PHE A 21 -9.86 -0.24 20.00
CA PHE A 21 -11.14 -0.42 20.68
C PHE A 21 -12.18 0.62 20.23
N ASP A 22 -13.43 0.15 20.14
CA ASP A 22 -14.70 0.86 20.19
C ASP A 22 -15.03 1.90 19.09
N ASN A 23 -16.07 1.58 18.31
CA ASN A 23 -16.70 2.38 17.25
C ASN A 23 -16.02 2.45 15.87
N VAL A 24 -15.63 1.30 15.31
CA VAL A 24 -15.68 1.15 13.85
C VAL A 24 -17.09 0.71 13.46
N GLY A 25 -18.02 1.66 13.38
CA GLY A 25 -19.25 1.45 12.63
C GLY A 25 -18.87 1.06 11.20
N SER A 26 -19.15 -0.20 10.82
CA SER A 26 -19.28 -0.71 9.44
C SER A 26 -18.43 -0.05 8.34
N ASN A 27 -17.16 0.25 8.62
CA ASN A 27 -16.32 0.99 7.67
C ASN A 27 -15.72 0.00 6.67
N LYS A 28 -16.43 -0.19 5.55
CA LYS A 28 -16.08 -1.05 4.38
C LYS A 28 -14.66 -0.84 3.79
N ARG A 29 -13.93 0.19 4.22
CA ARG A 29 -12.68 0.69 3.61
C ARG A 29 -11.39 0.00 4.06
N LEU A 30 -11.36 -0.64 5.23
CA LEU A 30 -10.15 -1.30 5.76
C LEU A 30 -10.29 -2.82 5.85
N SER A 31 -11.51 -3.32 5.95
CA SER A 31 -11.80 -4.76 5.98
C SER A 31 -11.51 -5.49 4.65
N ARG A 32 -11.18 -4.76 3.57
CA ARG A 32 -10.82 -5.32 2.25
C ARG A 32 -9.31 -5.37 1.99
N VAL A 33 -8.55 -4.41 2.53
CA VAL A 33 -7.07 -4.40 2.51
C VAL A 33 -6.52 -5.52 3.41
N LEU A 34 -7.28 -5.91 4.43
CA LEU A 34 -6.88 -6.81 5.50
C LEU A 34 -7.86 -7.99 5.58
N TRP A 35 -7.77 -8.93 4.63
CA TRP A 35 -8.57 -10.16 4.72
C TRP A 35 -8.07 -11.03 5.88
N ASN A 36 -9.01 -11.38 6.75
CA ASN A 36 -8.84 -12.01 8.06
C ASN A 36 -8.93 -13.55 8.02
N LYS A 37 -8.85 -14.17 6.83
CA LYS A 37 -8.92 -15.62 6.65
C LYS A 37 -7.80 -16.10 5.74
N PRO A 38 -6.66 -16.57 6.29
CA PRO A 38 -5.70 -17.33 5.50
C PRO A 38 -6.39 -18.64 5.09
N ILE A 39 -6.61 -18.82 3.78
CA ILE A 39 -7.03 -20.11 3.23
C ILE A 39 -5.73 -20.78 2.77
N GLU A 40 -5.34 -21.86 3.44
CA GLU A 40 -4.15 -22.66 3.09
C GLU A 40 -2.82 -21.88 3.03
N GLY A 41 -2.66 -20.84 3.85
CA GLY A 41 -1.44 -20.03 3.89
C GLY A 41 -1.32 -19.00 2.76
N LEU A 42 -2.29 -18.94 1.85
CA LEU A 42 -2.44 -17.88 0.85
C LEU A 42 -3.38 -16.79 1.39
N GLY A 43 -2.86 -15.58 1.55
CA GLY A 43 -3.66 -14.41 1.96
C GLY A 43 -4.36 -13.70 0.80
N ALA A 44 -3.87 -13.88 -0.42
CA ALA A 44 -4.41 -13.35 -1.66
C ALA A 44 -3.83 -14.11 -2.85
N LEU A 45 -4.56 -14.14 -3.97
CA LEU A 45 -4.00 -14.53 -5.26
C LEU A 45 -3.37 -13.31 -5.93
N ILE A 46 -2.04 -13.34 -6.11
CA ILE A 46 -1.31 -12.29 -6.83
C ILE A 46 -1.09 -12.76 -8.26
N VAL A 47 -1.56 -11.96 -9.23
CA VAL A 47 -1.45 -12.29 -10.65
C VAL A 47 -0.67 -11.20 -11.36
N ASP A 48 0.37 -11.58 -12.09
CA ASP A 48 1.13 -10.64 -12.92
C ASP A 48 0.27 -10.17 -14.10
N TYR A 49 0.16 -8.86 -14.27
CA TYR A 49 -0.50 -8.27 -15.42
C TYR A 49 0.20 -8.71 -16.72
N GLY A 50 -0.58 -9.08 -17.73
CA GLY A 50 -0.08 -9.65 -18.99
C GLY A 50 0.20 -11.15 -18.97
N LYS A 51 0.19 -11.81 -17.80
CA LYS A 51 0.26 -13.29 -17.67
C LYS A 51 -1.05 -13.90 -17.18
N VAL A 52 -2.15 -13.14 -17.28
CA VAL A 52 -3.48 -13.60 -16.90
C VAL A 52 -3.97 -14.59 -17.96
N GLU A 53 -3.70 -15.88 -17.76
CA GLU A 53 -4.24 -16.96 -18.58
C GLU A 53 -5.31 -17.74 -17.80
N GLY A 54 -6.58 -17.63 -18.22
CA GLY A 54 -7.70 -18.40 -17.65
C GLY A 54 -8.89 -17.57 -17.16
N ARG A 55 -9.95 -18.26 -16.70
CA ARG A 55 -11.10 -17.65 -16.02
C ARG A 55 -10.93 -17.78 -14.51
N PHE A 56 -11.01 -16.66 -13.78
CA PHE A 56 -11.10 -16.67 -12.33
C PHE A 56 -12.53 -17.12 -11.95
N ASN A 57 -12.70 -18.40 -11.63
CA ASN A 57 -13.99 -18.91 -11.16
C ASN A 57 -13.96 -19.04 -9.64
N ASP A 58 -14.90 -18.34 -8.99
CA ASP A 58 -15.39 -18.59 -7.63
C ASP A 58 -14.28 -18.85 -6.58
N LEU A 59 -13.27 -17.98 -6.58
CA LEU A 59 -12.23 -17.98 -5.56
C LEU A 59 -12.72 -17.17 -4.37
N SER A 60 -12.76 -17.78 -3.18
CA SER A 60 -13.01 -17.10 -1.91
C SER A 60 -11.83 -16.25 -1.41
N LEU A 61 -10.82 -16.07 -2.26
CA LEU A 61 -9.58 -15.34 -2.00
C LEU A 61 -9.59 -14.01 -2.74
N PRO A 62 -9.13 -12.90 -2.12
CA PRO A 62 -8.97 -11.64 -2.81
C PRO A 62 -7.91 -11.78 -3.91
N ILE A 63 -8.18 -11.15 -5.06
CA ILE A 63 -7.29 -11.17 -6.22
C ILE A 63 -6.66 -9.79 -6.36
N TYR A 64 -5.32 -9.76 -6.36
CA TYR A 64 -4.53 -8.57 -6.62
C TYR A 64 -3.77 -8.71 -7.91
N ILE A 65 -3.83 -7.68 -8.75
CA ILE A 65 -3.05 -7.63 -9.98
C ILE A 65 -1.75 -6.91 -9.68
N ARG A 66 -0.64 -7.55 -10.01
CA ARG A 66 0.67 -6.94 -9.91
C ARG A 66 1.05 -6.31 -11.25
N VAL A 67 1.37 -5.02 -11.22
CA VAL A 67 1.68 -4.21 -12.41
C VAL A 67 3.04 -3.54 -12.23
N GLY A 68 3.82 -3.49 -13.30
CA GLY A 68 4.93 -2.55 -13.41
C GLY A 68 4.41 -1.15 -13.73
N THR A 69 5.26 -0.13 -13.54
CA THR A 69 4.91 1.26 -13.86
C THR A 69 4.78 1.53 -15.36
N ASN A 70 5.36 0.65 -16.19
CA ASN A 70 5.43 0.73 -17.64
C ASN A 70 4.15 0.27 -18.34
N VAL A 71 3.17 -0.21 -17.57
CA VAL A 71 1.86 -0.66 -18.07
C VAL A 71 1.07 0.55 -18.56
N ASP A 72 0.37 0.40 -19.69
CA ASP A 72 -0.55 1.43 -20.16
C ASP A 72 -1.73 1.58 -19.18
N MET A 73 -1.93 2.80 -18.69
CA MET A 73 -2.93 3.08 -17.68
C MET A 73 -4.37 2.93 -18.20
N HIS A 74 -4.61 3.22 -19.47
CA HIS A 74 -5.94 3.05 -20.08
C HIS A 74 -6.29 1.56 -20.15
N ASP A 75 -5.37 0.73 -20.64
CA ASP A 75 -5.57 -0.72 -20.75
C ASP A 75 -5.76 -1.37 -19.37
N LEU A 76 -5.02 -0.91 -18.36
CA LEU A 76 -5.19 -1.38 -16.98
C LEU A 76 -6.58 -1.03 -16.42
N ILE A 77 -7.03 0.21 -16.63
CA ILE A 77 -8.34 0.68 -16.15
C ILE A 77 -9.47 -0.06 -16.86
N ASP A 78 -9.38 -0.26 -18.18
CA ASP A 78 -10.37 -1.02 -18.94
C ASP A 78 -10.45 -2.47 -18.46
N PHE A 79 -9.28 -3.11 -18.27
CA PHE A 79 -9.20 -4.46 -17.73
C PHE A 79 -9.86 -4.58 -16.35
N MET A 80 -9.56 -3.65 -15.45
CA MET A 80 -10.13 -3.64 -14.11
C MET A 80 -11.63 -3.38 -14.12
N SER A 81 -12.10 -2.46 -14.96
CA SER A 81 -13.53 -2.08 -15.05
C SER A 81 -14.41 -3.26 -15.47
N VAL A 82 -13.91 -4.14 -16.33
CA VAL A 82 -14.61 -5.35 -16.78
C VAL A 82 -14.61 -6.46 -15.70
N ASN A 83 -13.66 -6.42 -14.77
CA ASN A 83 -13.40 -7.50 -13.81
C ASN A 83 -13.55 -7.04 -12.34
N LEU A 84 -14.33 -5.99 -12.08
CA LEU A 84 -14.52 -5.40 -10.74
C LEU A 84 -15.02 -6.38 -9.68
N ASP A 85 -15.84 -7.36 -10.07
CA ASP A 85 -16.37 -8.36 -9.14
C ASP A 85 -15.32 -9.39 -8.70
N LEU A 86 -14.18 -9.44 -9.38
CA LEU A 86 -13.11 -10.41 -9.16
C LEU A 86 -11.85 -9.76 -8.59
N ILE A 87 -11.48 -8.58 -9.10
CA ILE A 87 -10.26 -7.88 -8.72
C ILE A 87 -10.53 -7.01 -7.51
N HIS A 88 -9.75 -7.23 -6.46
CA HIS A 88 -9.86 -6.51 -5.20
C HIS A 88 -8.82 -5.39 -5.08
N GLY A 89 -7.74 -5.46 -5.86
CA GLY A 89 -6.72 -4.43 -5.82
C GLY A 89 -5.61 -4.57 -6.86
N VAL A 90 -4.73 -3.59 -6.84
CA VAL A 90 -3.54 -3.48 -7.67
C VAL A 90 -2.31 -3.35 -6.77
N ILE A 91 -1.26 -4.10 -7.08
CA ILE A 91 0.07 -3.94 -6.49
C ILE A 91 0.95 -3.27 -7.56
N ILE A 92 1.33 -2.03 -7.33
CA ILE A 92 2.33 -1.32 -8.14
C ILE A 92 3.70 -1.81 -7.69
N ASP A 93 4.42 -2.49 -8.57
CA ASP A 93 5.72 -3.10 -8.31
C ASP A 93 6.81 -2.36 -9.09
N GLU A 94 7.65 -1.61 -8.37
CA GLU A 94 8.79 -0.88 -8.92
C GLU A 94 9.79 -1.79 -9.65
N GLU A 95 9.94 -3.05 -9.24
CA GLU A 95 10.92 -3.96 -9.84
C GLU A 95 10.52 -4.47 -11.23
N LEU A 96 9.22 -4.38 -11.57
CA LEU A 96 8.70 -4.77 -12.88
C LEU A 96 8.81 -3.65 -13.92
N GLY A 97 8.97 -2.39 -13.48
CA GLY A 97 9.14 -1.22 -14.33
C GLY A 97 10.60 -0.77 -14.40
N VAL A 98 11.07 -0.34 -15.57
CA VAL A 98 12.47 0.13 -15.74
C VAL A 98 12.48 1.65 -15.88
N HIS A 99 13.16 2.34 -14.95
CA HIS A 99 13.44 3.79 -15.00
C HIS A 99 12.26 4.77 -14.90
N GLU A 100 11.15 4.37 -14.28
CA GLU A 100 9.98 5.23 -14.09
C GLU A 100 9.78 5.63 -12.63
N TYR A 101 8.89 6.59 -12.39
CA TYR A 101 8.58 7.13 -11.07
C TYR A 101 7.29 6.48 -10.54
N PRO A 102 7.35 5.49 -9.62
CA PRO A 102 6.16 4.80 -9.11
C PRO A 102 5.15 5.76 -8.47
N GLU A 103 5.61 6.87 -7.91
CA GLU A 103 4.75 7.92 -7.38
C GLU A 103 3.85 8.56 -8.43
N VAL A 104 4.36 8.75 -9.66
CA VAL A 104 3.57 9.32 -10.77
C VAL A 104 2.51 8.33 -11.24
N PHE A 105 2.89 7.06 -11.37
CA PHE A 105 1.95 6.00 -11.73
C PHE A 105 0.86 5.84 -10.67
N LEU A 106 1.23 5.81 -9.39
CA LEU A 106 0.30 5.77 -8.25
C LEU A 106 -0.71 6.92 -8.29
N VAL A 107 -0.22 8.15 -8.48
CA VAL A 107 -1.07 9.34 -8.57
C VAL A 107 -2.02 9.27 -9.76
N GLY A 108 -1.53 8.80 -10.91
CA GLY A 108 -2.36 8.60 -12.10
C GLY A 108 -3.45 7.57 -11.86
N LEU A 109 -3.08 6.40 -11.31
CA LEU A 109 -4.02 5.33 -10.99
C LEU A 109 -5.09 5.77 -9.98
N ASP A 110 -4.70 6.39 -8.85
CA ASP A 110 -5.67 6.93 -7.87
C ASP A 110 -6.63 7.92 -8.53
N ARG A 111 -6.13 8.82 -9.40
CA ARG A 111 -6.95 9.81 -10.10
C ARG A 111 -7.94 9.15 -11.07
N GLU A 112 -7.49 8.21 -11.89
CA GLU A 112 -8.35 7.55 -12.88
C GLU A 112 -9.42 6.69 -12.20
N LEU A 113 -9.06 5.93 -11.16
CA LEU A 113 -10.02 5.16 -10.37
C LEU A 113 -11.07 6.06 -9.70
N ARG A 114 -10.69 7.26 -9.24
CA ARG A 114 -11.66 8.25 -8.72
C ARG A 114 -12.56 8.79 -9.83
N ARG A 115 -12.00 9.07 -11.01
CA ARG A 115 -12.74 9.60 -12.16
C ARG A 115 -13.86 8.67 -12.60
N ILE A 116 -13.60 7.35 -12.62
CA ILE A 116 -14.61 6.34 -13.00
C ILE A 116 -15.45 5.84 -11.81
N GLY A 117 -15.16 6.30 -10.59
CA GLY A 117 -15.97 6.04 -9.41
C GLY A 117 -15.66 4.76 -8.62
N ILE A 118 -14.63 3.99 -9.01
CA ILE A 118 -14.32 2.67 -8.42
C ILE A 118 -13.19 2.70 -7.39
N ARG A 119 -12.59 3.86 -7.11
CA ARG A 119 -11.44 3.98 -6.20
C ARG A 119 -11.66 3.33 -4.84
N TYR A 120 -12.89 3.36 -4.32
CA TYR A 120 -13.20 2.79 -3.00
C TYR A 120 -13.50 1.29 -3.02
N ASP A 121 -13.55 0.69 -4.20
CA ASP A 121 -13.71 -0.75 -4.39
C ASP A 121 -12.39 -1.46 -4.70
N ILE A 122 -11.37 -0.70 -5.09
CA ILE A 122 -10.03 -1.19 -5.43
C ILE A 122 -9.00 -0.71 -4.40
N ASP A 123 -8.25 -1.65 -3.85
CA ASP A 123 -7.08 -1.37 -3.02
C ASP A 123 -5.84 -1.11 -3.88
N ILE A 124 -5.07 -0.06 -3.57
CA ILE A 124 -3.80 0.24 -4.24
C ILE A 124 -2.66 -0.01 -3.26
N LEU A 125 -1.86 -1.03 -3.53
CA LEU A 125 -0.66 -1.38 -2.77
C LEU A 125 0.56 -0.95 -3.57
N ILE A 126 1.63 -0.57 -2.89
CA ILE A 126 2.89 -0.23 -3.55
C ILE A 126 4.06 -1.02 -2.95
N HIS A 127 4.82 -1.67 -3.83
CA HIS A 127 6.07 -2.34 -3.55
C HIS A 127 7.21 -1.54 -4.19
N MET A 128 8.14 -1.10 -3.36
CA MET A 128 9.29 -0.31 -3.78
C MET A 128 10.53 -0.78 -3.02
N ARG A 129 11.65 -0.95 -3.73
CA ARG A 129 12.94 -1.22 -3.10
C ARG A 129 13.45 -0.01 -2.32
N ASN A 130 13.00 1.16 -2.71
CA ASN A 130 13.61 2.42 -2.33
C ASN A 130 12.88 3.19 -1.23
N VAL A 131 11.99 2.54 -0.47
CA VAL A 131 11.38 3.12 0.74
C VAL A 131 12.46 3.26 1.80
N ARG A 132 12.79 4.50 2.20
CA ARG A 132 13.92 4.79 3.09
C ARG A 132 13.54 5.30 4.46
N SER A 133 12.29 5.72 4.66
CA SER A 133 11.84 6.30 5.91
C SER A 133 10.34 6.14 6.13
N SER A 134 9.90 6.35 7.38
CA SER A 134 8.49 6.59 7.73
C SER A 134 7.87 7.74 6.93
N GLY A 135 8.66 8.75 6.57
CA GLY A 135 8.22 9.86 5.72
C GLY A 135 7.85 9.43 4.31
N ASP A 136 8.59 8.48 3.71
CA ASP A 136 8.23 7.90 2.41
C ASP A 136 6.91 7.13 2.50
N VAL A 137 6.70 6.37 3.59
CA VAL A 137 5.44 5.66 3.84
C VAL A 137 4.27 6.64 3.89
N VAL A 138 4.36 7.71 4.70
CA VAL A 138 3.32 8.74 4.78
C VAL A 138 3.09 9.44 3.44
N LYS A 139 4.17 9.75 2.70
CA LYS A 139 4.10 10.34 1.36
C LYS A 139 3.31 9.45 0.40
N LEU A 140 3.66 8.17 0.29
CA LEU A 140 3.01 7.24 -0.63
C LEU A 140 1.53 7.03 -0.28
N ILE A 141 1.20 6.95 1.01
CA ILE A 141 -0.21 6.91 1.46
C ILE A 141 -0.94 8.19 1.05
N ALA A 142 -0.33 9.36 1.30
CA ALA A 142 -0.90 10.66 0.90
C ALA A 142 -1.08 10.82 -0.62
N LEU A 143 -0.25 10.16 -1.43
CA LEU A 143 -0.37 10.13 -2.89
C LEU A 143 -1.49 9.20 -3.38
N GLY A 144 -1.96 8.25 -2.58
CA GLY A 144 -3.09 7.40 -2.93
C GLY A 144 -2.94 5.92 -2.56
N ALA A 145 -1.82 5.49 -1.98
CA ALA A 145 -1.65 4.09 -1.59
C ALA A 145 -2.53 3.75 -0.37
N ASN A 146 -3.16 2.59 -0.39
CA ASN A 146 -3.82 1.98 0.76
C ASN A 146 -2.80 1.36 1.71
N ALA A 147 -1.73 0.75 1.17
CA ALA A 147 -0.64 0.19 1.95
C ALA A 147 0.69 0.30 1.20
N VAL A 148 1.77 0.40 1.97
CA VAL A 148 3.15 0.51 1.49
C VAL A 148 3.93 -0.66 2.05
N GLU A 149 4.60 -1.40 1.18
CA GLU A 149 5.47 -2.49 1.59
C GLU A 149 6.81 -1.94 2.11
N VAL A 150 7.28 -2.48 3.24
CA VAL A 150 8.41 -1.95 4.01
C VAL A 150 9.53 -2.99 4.21
N SER A 151 9.54 -4.05 3.40
CA SER A 151 10.54 -5.12 3.51
C SER A 151 11.96 -4.56 3.33
N SER A 152 12.15 -3.65 2.39
CA SER A 152 13.43 -2.98 2.12
C SER A 152 13.96 -2.18 3.32
N LEU A 153 13.08 -1.55 4.10
CA LEU A 153 13.45 -0.92 5.37
C LEU A 153 13.86 -1.96 6.40
N MET A 154 13.06 -3.02 6.55
CA MET A 154 13.34 -4.10 7.49
C MET A 154 14.67 -4.78 7.17
N GLU A 155 14.94 -5.14 5.92
CA GLU A 155 16.21 -5.75 5.51
C GLU A 155 17.41 -4.90 5.88
N ARG A 156 17.30 -3.56 5.75
CA ARG A 156 18.38 -2.60 6.08
C ARG A 156 18.51 -2.30 7.57
N SER A 157 17.43 -2.49 8.34
CA SER A 157 17.42 -2.26 9.78
C SER A 157 17.73 -3.53 10.58
N LEU A 158 17.45 -4.69 10.01
CA LEU A 158 17.60 -6.00 10.65
C LEU A 158 18.91 -6.64 10.20
N HIS A 159 19.95 -6.39 10.97
CA HIS A 159 21.25 -7.03 10.78
C HIS A 159 21.72 -7.70 12.07
N GLY A 160 22.59 -8.71 11.92
CA GLY A 160 23.32 -9.33 13.01
C GLY A 160 22.44 -9.95 14.10
N TYR A 161 21.52 -10.85 13.74
CA TYR A 161 20.78 -11.68 14.69
C TYR A 161 21.37 -13.09 14.75
N ALA A 162 21.50 -13.65 15.95
CA ALA A 162 22.09 -14.96 16.17
C ALA A 162 21.08 -16.11 16.10
N ASN A 163 19.79 -15.81 16.34
CA ASN A 163 18.72 -16.81 16.35
C ASN A 163 17.36 -16.19 15.96
N THR A 164 16.36 -17.07 15.79
CA THR A 164 15.02 -16.69 15.36
C THR A 164 14.29 -15.80 16.37
N GLU A 165 14.50 -16.02 17.67
CA GLU A 165 13.82 -15.24 18.72
C GLU A 165 14.31 -13.78 18.72
N GLU A 166 15.62 -13.58 18.64
CA GLU A 166 16.23 -12.25 18.51
C GLU A 166 15.79 -11.55 17.21
N PHE A 167 15.67 -12.30 16.11
CA PHE A 167 15.15 -11.76 14.86
C PHE A 167 13.70 -11.27 15.01
N ILE A 168 12.83 -12.08 15.63
CA ILE A 168 11.43 -11.71 15.87
C ILE A 168 11.35 -10.48 16.78
N GLU A 169 12.15 -10.42 17.85
CA GLU A 169 12.19 -9.27 18.74
C GLU A 169 12.61 -7.99 18.01
N LYS A 170 13.65 -8.05 17.17
CA LYS A 170 14.10 -6.91 16.37
C LYS A 170 13.04 -6.47 15.35
N VAL A 171 12.35 -7.41 14.70
CA VAL A 171 11.20 -7.13 13.81
C VAL A 171 10.12 -6.37 14.56
N LEU A 172 9.71 -6.86 15.74
CA LEU A 172 8.69 -6.21 16.57
C LEU A 172 9.10 -4.79 16.98
N LYS A 173 10.35 -4.60 17.44
CA LYS A 173 10.88 -3.29 17.81
C LYS A 173 10.90 -2.33 16.63
N PHE A 174 11.33 -2.79 15.46
CA PHE A 174 11.32 -1.99 14.23
C PHE A 174 9.90 -1.52 13.91
N LEU A 175 8.92 -2.42 13.94
CA LEU A 175 7.53 -2.08 13.61
C LEU A 175 6.89 -1.13 14.63
N LEU A 176 7.17 -1.31 15.92
CA LEU A 176 6.71 -0.38 16.96
C LEU A 176 7.33 1.02 16.80
N ALA A 177 8.62 1.09 16.45
CA ALA A 177 9.30 2.34 16.16
C ALA A 177 8.71 3.03 14.93
N LEU A 178 8.54 2.29 13.82
CA LEU A 178 7.94 2.80 12.59
C LEU A 178 6.51 3.32 12.83
N ARG A 179 5.68 2.57 13.57
CA ARG A 179 4.34 3.01 13.99
C ARG A 179 4.40 4.33 14.77
N LYS A 180 5.31 4.43 15.74
CA LYS A 180 5.47 5.64 16.56
C LYS A 180 5.90 6.84 15.73
N GLU A 181 6.85 6.66 14.81
CA GLU A 181 7.30 7.73 13.91
C GLU A 181 6.18 8.22 13.00
N VAL A 182 5.43 7.31 12.37
CA VAL A 182 4.27 7.67 11.55
C VAL A 182 3.24 8.42 12.38
N ALA A 183 2.91 7.93 13.58
CA ALA A 183 1.97 8.60 14.48
C ALA A 183 2.43 10.01 14.87
N LEU A 184 3.73 10.21 15.13
CA LEU A 184 4.29 11.53 15.43
C LEU A 184 4.22 12.47 14.22
N MET A 185 4.51 11.99 13.01
CA MET A 185 4.40 12.78 11.78
C MET A 185 2.95 13.20 11.51
N LEU A 186 2.00 12.28 11.64
CA LEU A 186 0.57 12.58 11.46
C LEU A 186 0.07 13.52 12.56
N GLY A 187 0.45 13.30 13.81
CA GLY A 187 0.12 14.19 14.92
C GLY A 187 0.64 15.61 14.72
N ALA A 188 1.88 15.75 14.24
CA ALA A 188 2.46 17.05 13.88
C ALA A 188 1.72 17.74 12.71
N ALA A 189 1.15 16.96 11.79
CA ALA A 189 0.29 17.44 10.72
C ALA A 189 -1.18 17.69 11.14
N GLY A 190 -1.53 17.46 12.41
CA GLY A 190 -2.89 17.62 12.92
C GLY A 190 -3.85 16.50 12.49
N ILE A 191 -3.33 15.33 12.14
CA ILE A 191 -4.10 14.19 11.62
C ILE A 191 -4.16 13.08 12.66
N TYR A 192 -5.37 12.64 12.96
CA TYR A 192 -5.64 11.61 13.97
C TYR A 192 -5.77 10.19 13.41
N SER A 193 -5.95 10.04 12.09
CA SER A 193 -6.13 8.74 11.44
C SER A 193 -5.39 8.65 10.11
N ILE A 194 -4.71 7.53 9.89
CA ILE A 194 -4.05 7.21 8.62
C ILE A 194 -5.05 7.13 7.46
N THR A 195 -6.30 6.75 7.71
CA THR A 195 -7.33 6.68 6.65
C THR A 195 -7.65 8.03 6.03
N SER A 196 -7.53 9.11 6.81
CA SER A 196 -7.71 10.49 6.34
C SER A 196 -6.53 11.01 5.51
N VAL A 197 -5.41 10.27 5.53
CA VAL A 197 -4.21 10.57 4.75
C VAL A 197 -4.34 9.97 3.35
N ILE A 198 -5.01 8.82 3.18
CA ILE A 198 -5.06 8.08 1.90
C ILE A 198 -5.54 8.99 0.75
N GLY A 199 -4.65 9.28 -0.19
CA GLY A 199 -4.89 10.15 -1.34
C GLY A 199 -5.10 11.64 -1.03
N ASN A 200 -4.87 12.06 0.21
CA ASN A 200 -4.96 13.44 0.66
C ASN A 200 -3.66 14.21 0.32
N ARG A 201 -3.51 14.54 -0.97
CA ARG A 201 -2.36 15.27 -1.52
C ARG A 201 -2.22 16.69 -1.00
N GLU A 202 -3.27 17.26 -0.39
CA GLU A 202 -3.23 18.57 0.25
C GLU A 202 -2.30 18.62 1.47
N LEU A 203 -1.87 17.45 1.96
CA LEU A 203 -0.88 17.32 3.03
C LEU A 203 0.56 17.47 2.52
N LEU A 204 0.77 17.37 1.21
CA LEU A 204 2.09 17.39 0.60
C LEU A 204 2.37 18.74 -0.07
N ARG A 205 3.65 19.14 -0.05
CA ARG A 205 4.12 20.33 -0.75
C ARG A 205 5.34 19.98 -1.59
N ALA A 206 5.30 20.34 -2.87
CA ALA A 206 6.45 20.28 -3.75
C ALA A 206 7.33 21.52 -3.58
N LEU A 207 8.64 21.33 -3.63
CA LEU A 207 9.60 22.45 -3.74
C LEU A 207 9.79 22.89 -5.19
N ASP A 208 9.62 21.97 -6.13
CA ASP A 208 9.78 22.21 -7.57
C ASP A 208 8.40 22.22 -8.27
N PRO A 209 8.05 23.29 -9.03
CA PRO A 209 6.82 23.34 -9.82
C PRO A 209 6.62 22.18 -10.80
N ARG A 210 7.70 21.54 -11.27
CA ARG A 210 7.63 20.34 -12.13
C ARG A 210 6.99 19.17 -11.38
N VAL A 211 7.37 18.96 -10.12
CA VAL A 211 6.83 17.90 -9.26
C VAL A 211 5.35 18.14 -8.95
N LYS A 212 4.92 19.40 -8.80
CA LYS A 212 3.50 19.75 -8.66
C LYS A 212 2.65 19.15 -9.77
N LYS A 213 3.07 19.28 -11.04
CA LYS A 213 2.30 18.74 -12.17
C LYS A 213 2.29 17.22 -12.20
N LEU A 214 3.41 16.59 -11.85
CA LEU A 214 3.55 15.14 -11.87
C LEU A 214 2.76 14.45 -10.76
N LEU A 215 2.85 14.97 -9.52
CA LEU A 215 2.22 14.35 -8.35
C LEU A 215 0.89 14.98 -7.97
N LEU A 216 0.47 16.05 -8.67
CA LEU A 216 -0.76 16.80 -8.40
C LEU A 216 -0.82 17.29 -6.93
N VAL A 217 0.30 17.84 -6.47
CA VAL A 217 0.48 18.45 -5.13
C VAL A 217 0.73 19.95 -5.27
N LYS A 218 0.43 20.75 -4.24
CA LYS A 218 0.68 22.20 -4.23
C LYS A 218 2.17 22.51 -4.09
N VAL A 219 2.63 23.67 -4.57
CA VAL A 219 4.00 24.15 -4.28
C VAL A 219 4.05 24.74 -2.86
N ALA A 220 5.19 24.64 -2.20
CA ALA A 220 5.41 25.28 -0.91
C ALA A 220 5.22 26.80 -1.00
N GLY A 221 4.41 27.38 -0.11
CA GLY A 221 4.08 28.81 -0.12
C GLY A 221 2.97 29.20 -1.10
N GLU A 222 2.43 28.25 -1.87
CA GLU A 222 1.23 28.47 -2.68
C GLU A 222 -0.02 28.43 -1.78
N THR A 223 -0.79 29.52 -1.76
CA THR A 223 -2.09 29.64 -1.08
C THR A 223 -3.24 29.22 -1.98
#